data_AF-A0A1M5NVV4-F1
#
_entry.id   AF-A0A1M5NVV4-F1
#
_cell.length_a   1.000
_cell.length_b   1.000
_cell.length_c   1.000
_cell.angle_alpha   90.00
_cell.angle_beta   90.00
_cell.angle_gamma   90.00
#
_symmetry.space_group_name_H-M   'P 1'
#
loop_
_entity.id
_entity.type
_entity.pdbx_description
1 polymer ?
#
loop_
_entity_poly.entity_id
_entity_poly.type
_entity_poly.pdbx_seq_one_letter_code
_entity_poly.pdbx_strand_id
1 'polypeptide(L)'
;MWPFNVVLRTVVSVTTIVALSSLNAYAFKVRNCEGVEVEYIKQLHQKSAFIEDNASDRVFGKEALSTAETCQLQSKIISDGLGFTLYRLNSESTNYILLHNAFDGSSQLYGPFAAHLALQSGAASEVKN
;
A
#
# COMPACT_ATOMS: atom_id res chain seq x y z
N MET A 1 19.99 60.71 -48.82
CA MET A 1 20.83 59.55 -49.17
C MET A 1 20.83 58.63 -47.95
N TRP A 2 20.06 57.54 -48.00
CA TRP A 2 20.20 56.42 -47.04
C TRP A 2 21.50 55.66 -47.40
N PRO A 3 22.13 54.95 -46.45
CA PRO A 3 21.79 53.54 -46.35
C PRO A 3 21.70 52.98 -44.92
N PHE A 4 20.66 52.17 -44.74
CA PHE A 4 20.63 50.84 -44.13
C PHE A 4 21.59 50.55 -42.96
N ASN A 5 21.01 50.28 -41.79
CA ASN A 5 21.05 48.97 -41.12
C ASN A 5 20.19 49.04 -39.85
N VAL A 6 18.86 49.01 -40.02
CA VAL A 6 17.98 48.60 -38.93
C VAL A 6 18.19 47.10 -38.79
N VAL A 7 19.02 46.72 -37.81
CA VAL A 7 19.25 45.32 -37.48
C VAL A 7 17.91 44.73 -37.08
N LEU A 8 17.34 43.99 -38.02
CA LEU A 8 16.30 43.01 -37.83
C LEU A 8 16.83 41.97 -36.85
N ARG A 9 16.55 42.15 -35.56
CA ARG A 9 16.56 41.05 -34.60
C ARG A 9 15.14 40.86 -34.12
N THR A 10 14.46 40.00 -34.86
CA THR A 10 13.27 39.26 -34.45
C THR A 10 13.45 38.81 -32.99
N VAL A 11 12.76 39.48 -32.08
CA VAL A 11 12.58 38.98 -30.72
C VAL A 11 11.55 37.86 -30.83
N VAL A 12 12.01 36.65 -31.14
CA VAL A 12 11.17 35.46 -31.03
C VAL A 12 11.04 35.17 -29.54
N SER A 13 9.90 35.59 -29.01
CA SER A 13 9.43 35.31 -27.67
C SER A 13 9.39 33.79 -27.46
N VAL A 14 10.27 33.26 -26.61
CA VAL A 14 10.17 31.87 -26.13
C VAL A 14 9.54 31.93 -24.74
N THR A 15 8.25 32.21 -24.70
CA THR A 15 7.44 31.87 -23.52
C THR A 15 7.38 30.35 -23.46
N THR A 16 8.24 29.74 -22.66
CA THR A 16 8.13 28.34 -22.26
C THR A 16 6.78 28.16 -21.55
N ILE A 17 5.77 27.71 -22.30
CA ILE A 17 4.53 27.20 -21.71
C ILE A 17 4.92 25.87 -21.06
N VAL A 18 5.30 25.92 -19.78
CA VAL A 18 5.36 24.72 -18.95
C VAL A 18 3.92 24.30 -18.74
N ALA A 19 3.45 23.40 -19.60
CA ALA A 19 2.22 22.67 -19.35
C ALA A 19 2.45 21.86 -18.07
N LEU A 20 1.99 22.41 -16.95
CA LEU A 20 1.79 21.68 -15.71
C LEU A 20 0.73 20.62 -16.02
N SER A 21 1.16 19.50 -16.57
CA SER A 21 0.39 18.27 -16.55
C SER A 21 0.11 17.99 -15.09
N SER A 22 -1.12 18.26 -14.67
CA SER A 22 -1.62 17.99 -13.34
C SER A 22 -1.44 16.50 -13.08
N LEU A 23 -0.34 16.16 -12.41
CA LEU A 23 -0.20 14.88 -11.74
C LEU A 23 -1.35 14.84 -10.74
N ASN A 24 -2.40 14.10 -11.08
CA ASN A 24 -3.45 13.81 -10.13
C ASN A 24 -2.82 12.94 -9.05
N ALA A 25 -2.32 13.58 -7.99
CA ALA A 25 -1.87 12.91 -6.79
C ALA A 25 -3.14 12.42 -6.08
N TYR A 26 -3.61 11.23 -6.44
CA TYR A 26 -4.71 10.58 -5.75
C TYR A 26 -4.22 10.10 -4.39
N ALA A 27 -4.64 10.80 -3.34
CA ALA A 27 -4.40 10.38 -1.96
C ALA A 27 -5.35 9.23 -1.63
N PHE A 28 -4.87 7.99 -1.71
CA PHE A 28 -5.61 6.81 -1.29
C PHE A 28 -5.68 6.77 0.25
N LYS A 29 -6.88 6.86 0.81
CA LYS A 29 -7.09 6.89 2.26
C LYS A 29 -7.09 5.46 2.82
N VAL A 30 -5.93 4.97 3.23
CA VAL A 30 -5.84 3.70 3.97
C VAL A 30 -6.24 3.93 5.43
N ARG A 31 -7.08 3.08 6.01
CA ARG A 31 -7.41 3.13 7.43
C ARG A 31 -6.36 2.39 8.26
N ASN A 32 -6.29 2.72 9.54
CA ASN A 32 -5.51 1.92 10.48
C ASN A 32 -6.20 0.57 10.74
N CYS A 33 -5.38 -0.46 10.96
CA CYS A 33 -5.88 -1.77 11.34
C CYS A 33 -6.49 -1.76 12.76
N GLU A 34 -7.60 -2.46 12.94
CA GLU A 34 -8.31 -2.66 14.21
C GLU A 34 -7.72 -3.85 14.99
N GLY A 35 -8.07 -3.97 16.28
CA GLY A 35 -7.46 -4.96 17.19
C GLY A 35 -7.48 -6.40 16.67
N VAL A 36 -8.58 -6.85 16.08
CA VAL A 36 -8.71 -8.20 15.50
C VAL A 36 -7.79 -8.42 14.30
N GLU A 37 -7.52 -7.36 13.52
CA GLU A 37 -6.68 -7.41 12.32
C GLU A 37 -5.21 -7.36 12.71
N VAL A 38 -4.88 -6.57 13.73
CA VAL A 38 -3.55 -6.54 14.34
C VAL A 38 -3.20 -7.91 14.90
N GLU A 39 -4.11 -8.56 15.62
CA GLU A 39 -3.87 -9.88 16.19
C GLU A 39 -3.68 -10.94 15.09
N TYR A 40 -4.48 -10.89 14.04
CA TYR A 40 -4.32 -11.75 12.87
C TYR A 40 -2.94 -11.61 12.22
N ILE A 41 -2.46 -10.38 11.97
CA ILE A 41 -1.12 -10.14 11.40
C ILE A 41 -0.03 -10.65 12.34
N LYS A 42 -0.16 -10.41 13.65
CA LYS A 42 0.79 -10.90 14.67
C LYS A 42 0.88 -12.42 14.68
N GLN A 43 -0.24 -13.12 14.61
CA GLN A 43 -0.25 -14.58 14.57
C GLN A 43 0.45 -15.13 13.33
N LEU A 44 0.23 -14.52 12.16
CA LEU A 44 0.95 -14.91 10.94
C LEU A 44 2.44 -14.64 11.04
N HIS A 45 2.83 -13.51 11.64
CA HIS A 45 4.23 -13.19 11.91
C HIS A 45 4.88 -14.23 12.84
N GLN A 46 4.24 -14.55 13.97
CA GLN A 46 4.72 -15.54 14.94
C GLN A 46 4.84 -16.95 14.34
N LYS A 47 3.95 -17.30 13.40
CA LYS A 47 3.99 -18.56 12.67
C LYS A 47 5.02 -18.59 11.54
N SER A 48 5.82 -17.52 11.36
CA SER A 48 6.78 -17.39 10.25
C SER A 48 6.11 -17.56 8.89
N ALA A 49 4.90 -17.02 8.72
CA ALA A 49 4.14 -17.16 7.48
C ALA A 49 4.70 -16.32 6.32
N PHE A 50 5.58 -15.37 6.59
CA PHE A 50 6.19 -14.47 5.60
C PHE A 50 7.51 -15.02 5.05
N ILE A 51 7.44 -16.23 4.50
CA ILE A 51 8.56 -16.92 3.84
C ILE A 51 8.40 -16.85 2.32
N GLU A 52 9.50 -17.04 1.59
CA GLU A 52 9.54 -16.96 0.12
C GLU A 52 8.49 -17.85 -0.56
N ASP A 53 8.26 -19.06 -0.04
CA ASP A 53 7.24 -19.99 -0.58
C ASP A 53 5.79 -19.44 -0.53
N ASN A 54 5.52 -18.49 0.37
CA ASN A 54 4.22 -17.82 0.49
C ASN A 54 4.19 -16.46 -0.21
N ALA A 55 5.26 -16.08 -0.91
CA ALA A 55 5.30 -14.86 -1.69
C ALA A 55 4.26 -14.95 -2.82
N SER A 56 3.52 -13.86 -3.01
CA SER A 56 2.53 -13.75 -4.06
C SER A 56 2.96 -12.74 -5.10
N ASP A 57 2.85 -13.13 -6.38
CA ASP A 57 3.06 -12.22 -7.52
C ASP A 57 1.84 -11.34 -7.80
N ARG A 58 0.80 -11.43 -6.97
CA ARG A 58 -0.42 -10.66 -7.15
C ARG A 58 -0.15 -9.16 -6.98
N VAL A 59 -0.71 -8.36 -7.88
CA VAL A 59 -0.58 -6.91 -7.84
C VAL A 59 -1.92 -6.30 -7.42
N PHE A 60 -1.91 -5.57 -6.31
CA PHE A 60 -3.06 -4.77 -5.88
C PHE A 60 -2.91 -3.34 -6.41
N GLY A 61 -3.74 -2.99 -7.39
CA GLY A 61 -3.82 -1.61 -7.88
C GLY A 61 -4.29 -0.68 -6.77
N LYS A 62 -3.60 0.44 -6.55
CA LYS A 62 -3.94 1.45 -5.52
C LYS A 62 -5.36 2.03 -5.69
N GLU A 63 -5.97 1.85 -6.85
CA GLU A 63 -7.30 2.35 -7.21
C GLU A 63 -8.40 1.28 -7.12
N ALA A 64 -8.04 0.01 -6.94
CA ALA A 64 -8.98 -1.11 -7.06
C ALA A 64 -9.67 -1.50 -5.74
N LEU A 65 -9.14 -1.08 -4.59
CA LEU A 65 -9.61 -1.55 -3.28
C LEU A 65 -10.26 -0.42 -2.50
N SER A 66 -11.39 -0.71 -1.85
CA SER A 66 -12.02 0.26 -0.96
C SER A 66 -11.24 0.42 0.34
N THR A 67 -11.52 1.51 1.06
CA THR A 67 -10.93 1.77 2.39
C THR A 67 -11.36 0.75 3.45
N ALA A 68 -12.45 0.02 3.22
CA ALA A 68 -12.88 -1.07 4.07
C ALA A 68 -12.05 -2.35 3.84
N GLU A 69 -11.57 -2.55 2.61
CA GLU A 69 -10.82 -3.73 2.16
C GLU A 69 -9.32 -3.62 2.44
N THR A 70 -8.82 -2.44 2.81
CA THR A 70 -7.40 -2.25 3.10
C THR A 70 -7.21 -1.60 4.45
N CYS A 71 -6.36 -2.20 5.30
CA CYS A 71 -5.88 -1.55 6.51
C CYS A 71 -4.36 -1.58 6.60
N GLN A 72 -3.79 -0.58 7.26
CA GLN A 72 -2.37 -0.50 7.56
C GLN A 72 -2.10 -0.61 9.05
N LEU A 73 -1.12 -1.43 9.37
CA LEU A 73 -0.49 -1.52 10.66
C LEU A 73 0.94 -1.01 10.51
N GLN A 74 1.12 0.27 10.81
CA GLN A 74 2.45 0.82 11.04
C GLN A 74 2.87 0.41 12.44
N SER A 75 3.83 -0.52 12.50
CA SER A 75 4.24 -1.06 13.78
C SER A 75 5.14 -0.07 14.52
N LYS A 76 4.71 0.40 15.69
CA LYS A 76 5.63 0.69 16.81
C LYS A 76 5.94 -0.59 17.62
N ILE A 77 5.25 -1.68 17.32
CA ILE A 77 5.15 -2.91 18.13
C ILE A 77 6.24 -3.93 17.74
N ILE A 78 6.81 -3.80 16.55
CA ILE A 78 7.89 -4.63 15.99
C ILE A 78 9.04 -3.64 15.85
N SER A 79 10.08 -3.76 16.68
CA SER A 79 11.21 -2.82 16.78
C SER A 79 12.08 -2.75 15.52
N ASP A 80 11.64 -3.39 14.45
CA ASP A 80 12.47 -3.85 13.35
C ASP A 80 12.28 -2.97 12.10
N GLY A 81 11.46 -1.92 12.19
CA GLY A 81 11.14 -1.05 11.05
C GLY A 81 10.16 -1.67 10.06
N LEU A 82 9.43 -2.72 10.46
CA LEU A 82 8.46 -3.39 9.59
C LEU A 82 7.07 -2.74 9.65
N GLY A 83 6.49 -2.48 8.49
CA GLY A 83 5.11 -2.06 8.30
C GLY A 83 4.29 -3.14 7.61
N PHE A 84 3.00 -3.24 7.91
CA PHE A 84 2.12 -4.25 7.33
C PHE A 84 0.91 -3.58 6.69
N THR A 85 0.55 -4.01 5.49
CA THR A 85 -0.73 -3.67 4.86
C THR A 85 -1.52 -4.94 4.66
N LEU A 86 -2.72 -5.00 5.23
CA LEU A 86 -3.64 -6.12 5.07
C LEU A 86 -4.64 -5.78 3.96
N TYR A 87 -4.75 -6.68 2.98
CA TYR A 87 -5.76 -6.65 1.93
C TYR A 87 -6.80 -7.74 2.19
N ARG A 88 -8.06 -7.31 2.38
CA ARG A 88 -9.26 -8.13 2.55
C ARG A 88 -10.16 -7.88 1.36
N LEU A 89 -10.06 -8.72 0.35
CA LEU A 89 -10.86 -8.58 -0.85
C LEU A 89 -12.27 -9.09 -0.52
N ASN A 90 -13.28 -8.24 -0.53
CA ASN A 90 -14.64 -8.66 -0.15
C ASN A 90 -15.20 -9.74 -1.09
N SER A 91 -14.66 -9.84 -2.31
CA SER A 91 -15.00 -10.86 -3.28
C SER A 91 -14.30 -12.22 -3.05
N GLU A 92 -13.37 -12.32 -2.09
CA GLU A 92 -12.57 -13.52 -1.86
C GLU A 92 -12.58 -13.95 -0.39
N SER A 93 -12.43 -15.26 -0.16
CA SER A 93 -12.30 -15.83 1.19
C SER A 93 -10.85 -15.82 1.70
N THR A 94 -9.98 -15.07 1.04
CA THR A 94 -8.54 -15.01 1.31
C THR A 94 -8.05 -13.60 1.52
N ASN A 95 -7.09 -13.47 2.41
CA ASN A 95 -6.41 -12.22 2.73
C ASN A 95 -4.97 -12.27 2.24
N TYR A 96 -4.42 -11.09 1.97
CA TYR A 96 -3.02 -10.92 1.61
C TYR A 96 -2.38 -9.88 2.52
N ILE A 97 -1.08 -10.05 2.79
CA ILE A 97 -0.33 -9.11 3.63
C ILE A 97 0.88 -8.65 2.84
N LEU A 98 0.97 -7.33 2.63
CA LEU A 98 2.18 -6.70 2.14
C LEU A 98 3.02 -6.29 3.32
N LEU A 99 4.17 -6.94 3.44
CA LEU A 99 5.22 -6.59 4.38
C LEU A 99 6.08 -5.49 3.76
N HIS A 100 6.23 -4.39 4.47
CA HIS A 100 7.08 -3.27 4.10
C HIS A 100 8.25 -3.21 5.05
N ASN A 101 9.46 -3.12 4.52
CA ASN A 101 10.65 -2.86 5.30
C ASN A 101 11.00 -1.37 5.17
N ALA A 102 10.88 -0.63 6.26
CA ALA A 102 11.18 0.81 6.26
C ALA A 102 12.69 1.10 6.19
N PHE A 103 13.55 0.11 6.47
CA PHE A 103 15.00 0.30 6.46
C PHE A 103 15.56 0.38 5.02
N ASP A 104 15.16 -0.53 4.16
CA ASP A 104 15.61 -0.59 2.76
C ASP A 104 14.53 -0.13 1.75
N GLY A 105 13.31 0.11 2.22
CA GLY A 105 12.16 0.48 1.39
C GLY A 105 11.59 -0.67 0.55
N SER A 106 12.06 -1.91 0.77
CA SER A 106 11.55 -3.08 0.08
C SER A 106 10.16 -3.45 0.58
N SER A 107 9.38 -4.13 -0.28
CA SER A 107 8.09 -4.67 0.11
C SER A 107 7.82 -5.99 -0.58
N GLN A 108 7.28 -6.96 0.15
CA GLN A 108 6.93 -8.27 -0.40
C GLN A 108 5.49 -8.62 -0.01
N LEU A 109 4.71 -9.05 -1.00
CA LEU A 109 3.34 -9.52 -0.78
C LEU A 109 3.35 -11.00 -0.43
N TYR A 110 2.59 -11.38 0.59
CA TYR A 110 2.41 -12.75 1.02
C TYR A 110 0.95 -13.17 1.04
N GLY A 111 0.72 -14.46 0.79
CA GLY A 111 -0.59 -15.10 0.78
C GLY A 111 -0.79 -15.93 -0.50
N PRO A 112 -2.02 -16.41 -0.75
CA PRO A 112 -3.25 -16.15 0.01
C PRO A 112 -3.29 -16.82 1.38
N PHE A 113 -3.81 -16.11 2.38
CA PHE A 113 -4.09 -16.66 3.71
C PHE A 113 -5.59 -16.80 3.92
N ALA A 114 -6.04 -17.87 4.58
CA ALA A 114 -7.46 -18.06 4.87
C ALA A 114 -8.00 -16.91 5.75
N ALA A 115 -9.07 -16.25 5.32
CA ALA A 115 -9.63 -15.11 6.04
C ALA A 115 -10.22 -15.46 7.42
N HIS A 116 -10.50 -16.75 7.66
CA HIS A 116 -11.18 -17.25 8.85
C HIS A 116 -10.35 -17.27 10.16
N LEU A 117 -9.05 -16.95 10.12
CA LEU A 117 -8.25 -16.92 11.36
C LEU A 117 -8.60 -15.74 12.29
N ALA A 118 -9.37 -14.74 11.83
CA ALA A 118 -9.87 -13.67 12.70
C ALA A 118 -10.98 -14.11 13.67
N LEU A 119 -11.57 -15.31 13.51
CA LEU A 119 -12.66 -15.81 14.35
C LEU A 119 -12.22 -16.80 15.44
N GLN A 120 -10.99 -17.33 15.38
CA GLN A 120 -10.55 -18.35 16.36
C GLN A 120 -9.97 -17.78 17.67
N SER A 121 -9.61 -16.49 17.73
CA SER A 121 -9.23 -15.85 19.00
C SER A 121 -10.43 -15.28 19.78
N GLY A 122 -11.65 -15.39 19.25
CA GLY A 122 -12.89 -14.99 19.92
C GLY A 122 -13.90 -16.12 20.16
N ALA A 123 -13.67 -17.32 19.62
CA ALA A 123 -14.60 -18.45 19.69
C ALA A 123 -14.09 -19.61 20.57
N ALA A 124 -13.17 -19.35 21.49
CA ALA A 124 -12.68 -20.32 22.47
C ALA A 124 -12.91 -19.85 23.91
N SER A 125 -14.13 -19.40 24.25
CA SER A 125 -14.60 -19.38 25.64
C SER A 125 -16.12 -19.26 25.75
N GLU A 126 -16.86 -20.11 25.03
CA GLU A 126 -18.19 -20.53 25.48
C GLU A 126 -18.57 -21.78 24.71
N VAL A 127 -18.51 -22.95 25.35
CA VAL A 127 -19.43 -24.08 25.23
C VAL A 127 -18.92 -25.23 26.12
N LYS A 128 -19.75 -25.53 27.14
CA LYS A 128 -19.89 -26.76 27.96
C LYS A 128 -18.71 -27.17 28.86
N ASN A 129 -18.92 -27.47 30.14
CA ASN A 129 -20.09 -28.09 30.79
C ASN A 129 -20.17 -27.70 32.27
#